data_AF-A0A1F7GXG8-F1
#
_entry.id   AF-A0A1F7GXG8-F1
#
_cell.length_a   1.000
_cell.length_b   1.000
_cell.length_c   1.000
_cell.angle_alpha   90.00
_cell.angle_beta   90.00
_cell.angle_gamma   90.00
#
_symmetry.space_group_name_H-M   'P 1'
#
loop_
_entity.id
_entity.type
_entity.pdbx_description
1 polymer ?
#
loop_
_entity_poly.entity_id
_entity_poly.type
_entity_poly.pdbx_seq_one_letter_code
_entity_poly.pdbx_strand_id
1 'polypeptide(L)' 'MEEKLLQLTYLGFLLPGLFAMTLVAEGIYKVSRHEEGFFTFTLGVLFLVGVTIAFLFLFNI' A
#
# COMPACT_ATOMS: atom_id res chain seq x y z
N MET A 1 -16.44 20.39 3.06
CA MET A 1 -16.40 19.21 3.96
C MET A 1 -16.04 17.97 3.15
N GLU A 2 -16.70 17.74 2.01
CA GLU A 2 -16.35 16.68 1.05
C GLU A 2 -14.92 16.78 0.49
N GLU A 3 -14.44 17.98 0.15
CA GLU A 3 -13.04 18.15 -0.33
C GLU A 3 -11.99 17.68 0.67
N LYS A 4 -12.21 17.92 1.97
CA LYS A 4 -11.27 17.49 3.02
C LYS A 4 -11.27 15.96 3.14
N LEU A 5 -12.42 15.33 3.01
CA LEU A 5 -12.53 13.87 2.99
C LEU A 5 -11.84 13.30 1.75
N LEU A 6 -12.05 13.90 0.59
CA LEU A 6 -11.42 13.49 -0.67
C LEU A 6 -9.89 13.61 -0.57
N GLN A 7 -9.39 14.72 -0.04
CA GLN A 7 -7.95 14.92 0.22
C GLN A 7 -7.41 13.90 1.21
N LEU A 8 -8.14 13.60 2.28
CA LEU A 8 -7.73 12.61 3.28
C LEU A 8 -7.70 11.20 2.70
N THR A 9 -8.70 10.81 1.91
CA THR A 9 -8.70 9.53 1.20
C THR A 9 -7.56 9.44 0.20
N TYR A 10 -7.33 10.49 -0.56
CA TYR A 10 -6.30 10.54 -1.59
C TYR A 10 -4.88 10.50 -1.02
N LEU A 11 -4.53 11.44 -0.13
CA LEU A 11 -3.20 11.51 0.49
C LEU A 11 -2.98 10.42 1.53
N GLY A 12 -4.02 10.07 2.30
CA GLY A 12 -3.90 9.14 3.42
C GLY A 12 -3.94 7.66 3.01
N PHE A 13 -4.59 7.33 1.90
CA PHE A 13 -4.80 5.93 1.51
C PHE A 13 -4.43 5.65 0.06
N LEU A 14 -4.89 6.46 -0.90
CA LEU A 14 -4.69 6.16 -2.32
C LEU A 14 -3.20 6.23 -2.71
N LEU A 15 -2.52 7.34 -2.37
CA LEU A 15 -1.09 7.49 -2.65
C LEU A 15 -0.22 6.44 -1.92
N PRO A 16 -0.38 6.23 -0.59
CA PRO A 16 0.33 5.18 0.13
C PRO A 16 0.02 3.78 -0.41
N GLY A 17 -1.22 3.50 -0.81
CA GLY A 17 -1.62 2.22 -1.41
C GLY A 17 -0.97 1.98 -2.76
N LEU A 18 -0.91 3.00 -3.63
CA LEU A 18 -0.17 2.93 -4.90
C LEU A 18 1.32 2.70 -4.67
N PHE A 19 1.93 3.41 -3.72
CA PHE A 19 3.32 3.17 -3.33
C PHE A 19 3.56 1.72 -2.87
N ALA A 20 2.70 1.21 -2.01
CA ALA A 20 2.79 -0.16 -1.51
C ALA A 20 2.65 -1.19 -2.64
N MET A 21 1.74 -0.95 -3.60
CA MET A 21 1.63 -1.78 -4.80
C MET A 21 2.92 -1.79 -5.63
N THR A 22 3.62 -0.65 -5.75
CA THR A 22 4.91 -0.62 -6.45
C THR A 22 5.98 -1.46 -5.75
N LEU A 23 6.02 -1.45 -4.41
CA LEU A 23 6.93 -2.31 -3.63
C LEU A 23 6.61 -3.79 -3.81
N VAL A 24 5.33 -4.15 -3.83
CA VAL A 24 4.89 -5.53 -4.10
C VAL A 24 5.32 -5.96 -5.51
N ALA A 25 5.07 -5.12 -6.52
CA ALA A 25 5.44 -5.40 -7.90
C ALA A 25 6.96 -5.52 -8.08
N GLU A 26 7.73 -4.62 -7.48
CA GLU A 26 9.20 -4.66 -7.49
C GLU A 26 9.74 -5.91 -6.79
N GLY A 27 9.16 -6.27 -5.63
CA GLY A 27 9.52 -7.47 -4.90
C GLY A 27 9.26 -8.74 -5.70
N ILE A 28 8.08 -8.85 -6.33
CA ILE A 28 7.74 -9.97 -7.23
C ILE A 28 8.72 -10.02 -8.41
N TYR A 29 8.99 -8.87 -9.04
CA TYR A 29 9.91 -8.78 -10.17
C TYR A 29 11.32 -9.27 -9.81
N LYS A 30 11.89 -8.79 -8.70
CA LYS A 30 13.20 -9.24 -8.21
C LYS A 30 13.23 -10.72 -7.86
N VAL A 31 12.21 -11.23 -7.16
CA VAL A 31 12.11 -12.67 -6.85
C VAL A 31 12.06 -13.51 -8.13
N SER A 32 11.31 -13.07 -9.15
CA SER A 32 11.24 -13.77 -10.45
C SER A 32 12.57 -13.79 -11.22
N ARG A 33 13.48 -12.85 -10.91
CA ARG A 33 14.84 -12.80 -11.49
C ARG A 33 15.91 -13.42 -10.59
N HIS A 34 15.50 -14.13 -9.53
CA HIS A 34 16.41 -14.70 -8.53
C HIS A 34 17.29 -13.64 -7.83
N GLU A 35 16.83 -12.40 -7.76
CA GLU A 35 17.42 -11.33 -6.96
C GLU A 35 16.78 -11.27 -5.57
N GLU A 36 17.41 -10.57 -4.63
CA GLU A 36 16.86 -10.33 -3.29
C GLU A 36 15.64 -9.39 -3.36
N GLY A 37 14.46 -9.96 -3.62
CA GLY A 37 13.18 -9.25 -3.68
C GLY A 37 12.22 -9.57 -2.53
N PHE A 38 12.51 -10.60 -1.73
CA PHE A 38 11.59 -11.11 -0.71
C PHE A 38 11.30 -10.07 0.38
N PHE A 39 12.31 -9.31 0.81
CA PHE A 39 12.14 -8.25 1.80
C PHE A 39 11.25 -7.12 1.25
N THR A 40 11.51 -6.65 0.03
CA THR A 40 10.72 -5.60 -0.63
C THR A 40 9.27 -6.03 -0.82
N PHE A 41 9.05 -7.27 -1.26
CA PHE A 41 7.72 -7.86 -1.38
C PHE A 41 6.98 -7.89 -0.04
N THR A 42 7.62 -8.46 0.99
CA THR A 42 7.02 -8.60 2.33
C THR A 42 6.68 -7.24 2.93
N LEU A 43 7.56 -6.25 2.79
CA LEU A 43 7.33 -4.89 3.24
C LEU A 43 6.14 -4.25 2.51
N GLY A 44 6.06 -4.42 1.19
CA GLY A 44 4.94 -3.93 0.38
C GLY A 44 3.61 -4.55 0.79
N VAL A 45 3.57 -5.87 1.01
CA VAL A 45 2.37 -6.58 1.48
C VAL A 45 1.95 -6.12 2.87
N LEU A 46 2.90 -6.05 3.83
CA LEU A 46 2.61 -5.58 5.18
C LEU A 46 2.06 -4.15 5.19
N PHE A 47 2.63 -3.28 4.35
CA PHE A 47 2.18 -1.90 4.25
C PHE A 47 0.79 -1.80 3.60
N LEU A 48 0.51 -2.58 2.55
CA LEU A 48 -0.84 -2.67 1.97
C LEU A 48 -1.88 -3.12 3.01
N VAL A 49 -1.58 -4.19 3.75
CA VAL A 49 -2.47 -4.69 4.81
C VAL A 49 -2.72 -3.60 5.86
N GLY A 50 -1.66 -2.89 6.29
CA GLY A 50 -1.79 -1.78 7.23
C GLY A 50 -2.68 -0.65 6.72
N VAL A 51 -2.48 -0.21 5.47
CA VAL A 51 -3.30 0.83 4.82
C VAL A 51 -4.76 0.38 4.69
N THR A 52 -5.01 -0.88 4.31
CA THR A 52 -6.36 -1.44 4.20
C THR A 52 -7.05 -1.50 5.57
N ILE A 53 -6.37 -1.99 6.62
CA ILE A 53 -6.94 -2.04 7.97
C ILE A 53 -7.26 -0.64 8.48
N ALA A 54 -6.34 0.31 8.30
CA ALA A 54 -6.55 1.70 8.70
C ALA A 54 -7.75 2.33 7.96
N PHE A 55 -7.94 2.00 6.68
CA PHE A 55 -9.06 2.46 5.89
C PHE A 55 -10.39 1.91 6.44
N LEU A 56 -10.47 0.59 6.65
CA LEU A 56 -11.67 -0.06 7.19
C LEU A 56 -12.05 0.52 8.56
N PHE A 57 -11.06 0.72 9.44
CA PHE A 57 -11.30 1.28 10.78
C PHE A 57 -11.76 2.76 10.72
N LEU A 58 -11.14 3.58 9.87
CA LEU A 58 -11.48 5.01 9.78
C LEU A 58 -12.87 5.24 9.18
N PHE A 59 -13.24 4.46 8.17
CA PHE A 59 -14.54 4.59 7.49
C PHE A 59 -15.63 3.70 8.09
N ASN A 60 -15.30 2.91 9.11
CA ASN A 60 -16.20 2.04 9.85
C ASN A 60 -17.01 1.10 8.94
N ILE A 61 -16.30 0.54 7.95
CA ILE A 61 -16.82 -0.41 6.93
C ILE A 61 -16.71 -1.84 7.47
#